data_AF-A0A943SRJ3-F1
#
_entry.id   AF-A0A943SRJ3-F1
#
_cell.length_a   1.000
_cell.length_b   1.000
_cell.length_c   1.000
_cell.angle_alpha   90.00
_cell.angle_beta   90.00
_cell.angle_gamma   90.00
#
_symmetry.space_group_name_H-M   'P 1'
#
loop_
_entity.id
_entity.type
_entity.pdbx_description
1 polymer ?
#
loop_
_entity_poly.entity_id
_entity_poly.type
_entity_poly.pdbx_seq_one_letter_code
_entity_poly.pdbx_strand_id
1 'polypeptide(L)'
;MKIGELVREYRLSKKLTQQELAEKSDLSLPFINLIENNRRNLSVDALLKILTAMEIDPSDFFRPLSDTSDDNLQLLIEKIQLDKNRTEIIELFLSILSLNEK
;
A
#
# COMPACT_ATOMS: atom_id res chain seq x y z
N MET A 1 -9.53 -8.49 -0.52
CA MET A 1 -9.45 -7.59 0.65
C MET A 1 -9.98 -6.22 0.26
N LYS A 2 -10.81 -5.57 1.09
CA LYS A 2 -11.23 -4.17 0.83
C LYS A 2 -10.37 -3.19 1.64
N ILE A 3 -10.22 -1.96 1.14
CA ILE A 3 -9.40 -0.91 1.80
C ILE A 3 -9.85 -0.65 3.24
N GLY A 4 -11.16 -0.62 3.52
CA GLY A 4 -11.66 -0.39 4.88
C GLY A 4 -11.30 -1.49 5.87
N GLU A 5 -11.30 -2.75 5.41
CA GLU A 5 -10.86 -3.89 6.23
C GLU A 5 -9.36 -3.77 6.54
N LEU A 6 -8.55 -3.39 5.56
CA LEU A 6 -7.11 -3.21 5.74
C LEU A 6 -6.79 -2.06 6.71
N VAL A 7 -7.51 -0.93 6.63
CA VAL A 7 -7.41 0.16 7.61
C VAL A 7 -7.66 -0.35 9.03
N ARG A 8 -8.70 -1.18 9.21
CA ARG A 8 -9.03 -1.78 10.50
C ARG A 8 -7.92 -2.71 11.01
N GLU A 9 -7.36 -3.53 10.14
CA GLU A 9 -6.26 -4.44 10.48
C GLU A 9 -5.02 -3.69 10.97
N TYR A 10 -4.60 -2.65 10.24
CA TYR A 10 -3.49 -1.80 10.66
C TYR A 10 -3.78 -1.03 11.95
N ARG A 11 -5.01 -0.53 12.14
CA ARG A 11 -5.39 0.12 13.40
C ARG A 11 -5.23 -0.83 14.58
N LEU A 12 -5.71 -2.07 14.43
CA LEU A 12 -5.62 -3.09 15.48
C LEU A 12 -4.17 -3.53 15.74
N SER A 13 -3.33 -3.62 14.72
CA SER A 13 -1.90 -3.96 14.88
C SER A 13 -1.12 -2.88 15.64
N LYS A 14 -1.52 -1.60 15.47
CA LYS A 14 -1.03 -0.46 16.25
C LYS A 14 -1.69 -0.33 17.64
N LYS A 15 -2.58 -1.25 18.02
CA LYS A 15 -3.33 -1.26 19.30
C LYS A 15 -4.14 0.00 19.56
N LEU A 16 -4.63 0.65 18.50
CA LEU A 16 -5.46 1.85 18.61
C LEU A 16 -6.94 1.48 18.64
N THR A 17 -7.73 2.20 19.43
CA THR A 17 -9.20 2.25 19.33
C THR A 17 -9.63 3.10 18.13
N GLN A 18 -10.88 2.94 17.68
CA GLN A 18 -11.41 3.81 16.62
C GLN A 18 -11.42 5.30 17.04
N GLN A 19 -11.61 5.57 18.34
CA GLN A 19 -11.59 6.92 18.90
C GLN A 19 -10.18 7.52 18.83
N GLU A 20 -9.15 6.78 19.23
CA GLU A 20 -7.76 7.26 19.15
C GLU A 20 -7.32 7.48 17.70
N LEU A 21 -7.74 6.62 16.75
CA LEU A 21 -7.46 6.84 15.34
C LEU A 21 -8.16 8.10 14.81
N ALA A 22 -9.42 8.30 15.18
CA ALA A 22 -10.18 9.49 14.81
C ALA A 22 -9.48 10.77 15.30
N GLU A 23 -9.07 10.81 16.57
CA GLU A 23 -8.35 11.93 17.16
C GLU A 23 -7.00 12.19 16.46
N LYS A 24 -6.19 11.15 16.24
CA LYS A 24 -4.88 11.27 15.60
C LYS A 24 -4.95 11.68 14.13
N SER A 25 -6.02 11.31 13.42
CA SER A 25 -6.22 11.62 12.00
C SER A 25 -7.01 12.90 11.74
N ASP A 26 -7.46 13.59 12.79
CA ASP A 26 -8.37 14.75 12.67
C ASP A 26 -9.62 14.40 11.83
N LEU A 27 -10.22 13.24 12.15
CA LEU A 27 -11.44 12.73 11.54
C LEU A 27 -12.45 12.38 12.64
N SER A 28 -13.73 12.29 12.29
CA SER A 28 -14.75 11.93 13.27
C SER A 28 -14.80 10.42 13.51
N LEU A 29 -15.06 10.00 14.75
CA LEU A 29 -15.28 8.58 15.09
C LEU A 29 -16.33 7.92 14.19
N PRO A 30 -17.51 8.53 13.93
CA PRO A 30 -18.48 7.96 13.00
C PRO A 30 -17.92 7.76 11.59
N PHE A 31 -17.07 8.67 11.11
CA PHE A 31 -16.42 8.53 9.81
C PHE A 31 -15.46 7.33 9.80
N ILE A 32 -14.56 7.20 10.78
CA ILE A 32 -13.67 6.05 10.91
C ILE A 32 -14.46 4.74 10.94
N ASN A 33 -15.56 4.68 11.70
CA ASN A 33 -16.42 3.49 11.76
C ASN A 33 -17.03 3.15 10.40
N LEU A 34 -17.52 4.13 9.65
CA LEU A 34 -18.09 3.91 8.31
C LEU A 34 -17.02 3.41 7.33
N ILE A 35 -15.80 3.94 7.41
CA ILE A 35 -14.67 3.52 6.57
C ILE A 35 -14.28 2.08 6.88
N GLU A 36 -14.02 1.74 8.14
CA GLU A 36 -13.59 0.39 8.54
C GLU A 36 -14.63 -0.70 8.23
N ASN A 37 -15.90 -0.34 8.14
CA ASN A 37 -16.98 -1.25 7.77
C ASN A 37 -17.37 -1.17 6.27
N ASN A 38 -16.57 -0.49 5.44
CA ASN A 38 -16.82 -0.31 4.00
C ASN A 38 -18.21 0.27 3.68
N ARG A 39 -18.74 1.13 4.56
CA ARG A 39 -20.05 1.79 4.42
C ARG A 39 -19.99 3.17 3.77
N ARG A 40 -18.78 3.70 3.53
CA ARG A 40 -18.55 4.98 2.86
C ARG A 40 -17.29 4.92 2.01
N ASN A 41 -17.33 5.58 0.86
CA ASN A 41 -16.15 5.74 0.01
C ASN A 41 -15.12 6.64 0.70
N LEU A 42 -13.87 6.19 0.72
CA LEU A 42 -12.73 6.91 1.26
C LEU A 42 -12.08 7.77 0.17
N SER A 43 -11.87 9.06 0.43
CA SER A 43 -11.02 9.88 -0.44
C SER A 43 -9.54 9.59 -0.16
N VAL A 44 -8.68 9.87 -1.15
CA VAL A 44 -7.23 9.71 -0.98
C VAL A 44 -6.71 10.60 0.15
N ASP A 45 -7.17 11.84 0.27
CA ASP A 45 -6.77 12.74 1.36
C ASP A 45 -7.10 12.19 2.75
N ALA A 46 -8.31 11.62 2.91
CA ALA A 46 -8.73 11.01 4.16
C ALA A 46 -7.93 9.74 4.46
N LEU A 47 -7.61 8.94 3.44
CA LEU A 47 -6.71 7.79 3.59
C LEU A 47 -5.32 8.24 4.06
N LEU A 48 -4.73 9.26 3.43
CA LEU A 48 -3.42 9.77 3.81
C LEU A 48 -3.40 10.27 5.26
N LYS A 49 -4.43 11.00 5.71
CA LYS A 49 -4.57 11.39 7.13
C LYS A 49 -4.59 10.18 8.07
N ILE A 50 -5.32 9.13 7.71
CA ILE A 50 -5.40 7.88 8.47
C ILE A 50 -4.03 7.18 8.52
N LEU A 51 -3.33 7.08 7.39
CA LEU A 51 -2.02 6.42 7.32
C LEU A 51 -0.95 7.20 8.09
N THR A 52 -0.93 8.53 7.97
CA THR A 52 -0.05 9.40 8.76
C THR A 52 -0.31 9.25 10.26
N ALA A 53 -1.57 9.22 10.68
CA ALA A 53 -1.96 9.01 12.08
C ALA A 53 -1.50 7.67 12.66
N MET A 54 -1.33 6.65 11.81
CA MET A 54 -0.84 5.32 12.18
C MET A 54 0.66 5.16 11.95
N GLU A 55 1.35 6.18 11.43
CA GLU A 55 2.76 6.13 11.04
C GLU A 55 3.03 4.95 10.08
N ILE A 56 2.26 4.91 8.99
CA ILE A 56 2.36 3.90 7.94
C ILE A 56 2.66 4.60 6.62
N ASP A 57 3.68 4.11 5.91
CA ASP A 57 3.94 4.56 4.55
C ASP A 57 2.86 4.00 3.59
N PRO A 58 2.33 4.80 2.64
CA PRO A 58 1.37 4.32 1.67
C PRO A 58 1.83 3.08 0.89
N SER A 59 3.12 2.97 0.56
CA SER A 59 3.64 1.79 -0.14
C SER A 59 3.50 0.51 0.70
N ASP A 60 3.77 0.59 2.00
CA ASP A 60 3.57 -0.51 2.93
C ASP A 60 2.09 -0.86 3.07
N PHE A 61 1.21 0.15 3.13
CA PHE A 61 -0.23 -0.08 3.20
C PHE A 61 -0.78 -0.81 1.97
N PHE A 62 -0.31 -0.48 0.76
CA PHE A 62 -0.77 -1.13 -0.47
C PHE A 62 -0.06 -2.44 -0.79
N ARG A 63 1.04 -2.77 -0.11
CA ARG A 63 1.81 -4.01 -0.35
C ARG A 63 0.99 -5.30 -0.24
N PRO A 64 0.05 -5.48 0.71
CA PRO A 64 -0.78 -6.68 0.75
C PRO A 64 -1.84 -6.74 -0.37
N LEU A 65 -2.03 -5.64 -1.11
CA LEU A 65 -2.94 -5.57 -2.27
C LEU A 65 -2.21 -5.78 -3.60
N SER A 66 -0.88 -5.70 -3.63
CA SER A 66 -0.10 -6.12 -4.80
C SER A 66 -0.04 -7.64 -4.80
N ASP A 67 -0.97 -8.28 -5.51
CA ASP A 67 -0.93 -9.70 -5.89
C ASP A 67 0.23 -9.97 -6.87
N THR A 68 1.46 -9.80 -6.41
CA THR A 68 2.63 -10.38 -7.06
C THR A 68 3.18 -11.43 -6.13
N SER A 69 2.56 -12.60 -6.15
CA SER A 69 2.98 -13.81 -5.42
C SER A 69 4.27 -14.44 -5.97
N ASP A 70 4.96 -13.74 -6.87
CA ASP A 70 6.27 -14.15 -7.36
C ASP A 70 7.37 -13.40 -6.58
N ASP A 71 7.86 -14.05 -5.52
CA ASP A 71 8.97 -13.58 -4.70
C ASP A 71 10.21 -13.28 -5.55
N ASN A 72 10.42 -13.98 -6.68
CA ASN A 72 11.55 -13.72 -7.57
C ASN A 72 11.35 -12.42 -8.37
N LEU A 73 10.12 -12.14 -8.82
CA LEU A 73 9.81 -10.88 -9.50
C LEU A 73 10.00 -9.70 -8.53
N GLN A 74 9.55 -9.85 -7.28
CA GLN A 74 9.74 -8.82 -6.27
C GLN A 74 11.22 -8.59 -5.95
N LEU A 75 11.99 -9.66 -5.74
CA LEU A 75 13.43 -9.59 -5.51
C LEU A 75 14.18 -8.98 -6.70
N LEU A 76 13.76 -9.30 -7.92
CA LEU A 76 14.33 -8.74 -9.14
C LEU A 76 14.07 -7.23 -9.22
N ILE A 77 12.83 -6.78 -8.99
CA ILE A 77 12.47 -5.36 -8.99
C ILE A 77 13.27 -4.60 -7.93
N GLU A 78 13.37 -5.13 -6.70
CA GLU A 78 14.13 -4.51 -5.61
C GLU A 78 15.61 -4.35 -5.98
N LYS A 79 16.23 -5.42 -6.52
CA LYS A 79 17.63 -5.38 -6.96
C LYS A 79 17.85 -4.36 -8.08
N ILE A 80 16.94 -4.27 -9.05
CA ILE A 80 17.04 -3.31 -10.15
C ILE A 80 16.88 -1.88 -9.63
N GLN A 81 15.94 -1.61 -8.73
CA GLN A 81 15.71 -0.27 -8.19
C GLN A 81 16.95 0.31 -7.48
N LEU A 82 17.70 -0.55 -6.78
CA LEU A 82 18.90 -0.18 -6.04
C LEU A 82 20.17 -0.13 -6.91
N ASP A 83 20.12 -0.62 -8.16
CA ASP A 83 21.27 -0.64 -9.05
C ASP A 83 21.45 0.72 -9.76
N LYS A 84 22.71 1.17 -9.81
CA LYS A 84 23.11 2.41 -10.50
C LYS A 84 22.92 2.33 -12.03
N ASN A 85 22.96 1.13 -12.59
CA ASN A 85 22.82 0.85 -14.02
C ASN A 85 21.42 0.31 -14.36
N ARG A 86 20.40 0.66 -13.56
CA ARG A 86 19.04 0.11 -13.73
C ARG A 86 18.48 0.34 -15.13
N THR A 87 18.83 1.46 -15.79
CA THR A 87 18.34 1.80 -17.12
C THR A 87 18.85 0.79 -18.15
N GLU A 88 20.15 0.52 -18.17
CA GLU A 88 20.76 -0.45 -19.07
C GLU A 88 20.25 -1.86 -18.81
N ILE A 89 20.04 -2.22 -17.53
CA ILE A 89 19.48 -3.52 -17.15
C ILE A 89 18.05 -3.66 -17.70
N ILE A 90 17.20 -2.63 -17.51
CA ILE A 90 15.82 -2.63 -18.02
C ILE A 90 15.81 -2.74 -19.55
N GLU A 91 16.64 -1.96 -20.26
CA GLU A 91 16.75 -2.02 -21.72
C GLU A 91 17.14 -3.41 -22.22
N LEU A 92 18.11 -4.06 -21.56
CA LEU A 92 18.52 -5.43 -21.88
C LEU A 92 17.36 -6.41 -21.70
N PHE A 93 16.65 -6.35 -20.57
CA PHE A 93 15.50 -7.22 -20.33
C PHE A 93 14.39 -7.02 -21.36
N LEU A 94 14.06 -5.76 -21.69
CA LEU A 94 13.08 -5.46 -22.73
C LEU A 94 13.49 -6.03 -24.10
N SER A 95 14.79 -5.98 -24.43
CA SER A 95 15.29 -6.59 -25.67
C SER A 95 15.10 -8.12 -25.67
N ILE A 96 15.37 -8.79 -24.55
CA ILE A 96 15.16 -10.25 -24.41
C ILE A 96 13.69 -10.61 -24.59
N LEU A 97 12.77 -9.86 -23.96
CA LEU A 97 11.34 -10.11 -24.08
C LEU A 97 10.85 -9.93 -25.52
N SER A 98 11.34 -8.90 -26.22
CA SER A 98 11.01 -8.68 -27.63
C SER A 98 11.52 -9.76 -28.59
N LEU A 99 12.54 -10.53 -28.18
CA LEU A 99 13.08 -11.67 -28.94
C LEU A 99 12.24 -12.93 -28.78
N ASN A 100 11.57 -13.09 -27.63
CA ASN A 100 10.72 -14.26 -27.34
C ASN A 100 9.31 -14.19 -27.95
N GLU A 101 8.91 -13.04 -28.51
CA GLU A 101 7.62 -12.86 -29.18
C GLU A 101 7.63 -13.20 -30.68
N LYS A 102 8.75 -13.71 -31.22
CA LYS A 102 8.89 -14.24 -32.59
C LYS A 102 8.97 -15.76 -32.61
#